data_AF-A0AA36Y3I7-F1
#
_entry.id   AF-A0AA36Y3I7-F1
#
_cell.length_a   1.000
_cell.length_b   1.000
_cell.length_c   1.000
_cell.angle_alpha   90.00
_cell.angle_beta   90.00
_cell.angle_gamma   90.00
#
_symmetry.space_group_name_H-M   'P 1'
#
loop_
_entity.id
_entity.type
_entity.pdbx_description
1 polymer ?
#
loop_
_entity_poly.entity_id
_entity_poly.type
_entity_poly.pdbx_seq_one_letter_code
_entity_poly.pdbx_strand_id
1 'polypeptide(L)'
;METEKDDYYSVARRKQVREESRKLRKKYLRYKEAEIVYSIQHKKLLELADDAGALYRIDGYVLINRDIFDEYLEQFRQPPKTKGKAAPKISRWKK
;
A
#
# COMPACT_ATOMS: atom_id res chain seq x y z
N MET A 1 -6.47 -42.50 25.03
CA MET A 1 -5.46 -41.47 24.72
C MET A 1 -5.46 -41.23 23.21
N GLU A 2 -6.45 -40.51 22.66
CA GLU A 2 -6.49 -40.19 21.22
C GLU A 2 -7.24 -38.87 20.95
N THR A 3 -6.83 -37.76 21.55
CA THR A 3 -7.49 -36.45 21.34
C THR A 3 -6.53 -35.28 21.16
N GLU A 4 -5.29 -35.52 20.73
CA GLU A 4 -4.25 -34.46 20.65
C GLU A 4 -3.71 -34.20 19.23
N LYS A 5 -4.17 -34.95 18.22
CA LYS A 5 -3.63 -34.84 16.84
C LYS A 5 -4.55 -34.13 15.83
N ASP A 6 -5.83 -33.96 16.14
CA ASP A 6 -6.79 -33.34 15.21
C ASP A 6 -6.72 -31.81 15.16
N ASP A 7 -6.26 -31.18 16.24
CA ASP A 7 -6.07 -29.72 16.27
C ASP A 7 -4.90 -29.26 15.40
N TYR A 8 -4.06 -30.17 14.90
CA TYR A 8 -2.96 -29.83 14.00
C TYR A 8 -3.45 -29.45 12.59
N TYR A 9 -4.59 -30.00 12.14
CA TYR A 9 -5.15 -29.81 10.79
C TYR A 9 -6.40 -28.93 10.70
N SER A 10 -6.79 -28.25 11.78
CA SER A 10 -7.96 -27.38 11.78
C SER A 10 -7.85 -26.27 10.73
N VAL A 11 -8.92 -26.07 9.96
CA VAL A 11 -9.03 -25.10 8.84
C VAL A 11 -8.60 -23.69 9.24
N ALA A 12 -8.68 -23.35 10.53
CA ALA A 12 -8.23 -22.10 11.14
C ALA A 12 -6.71 -21.86 10.97
N ARG A 13 -5.84 -22.85 11.26
CA ARG A 13 -4.39 -22.70 11.09
C ARG A 13 -3.99 -22.56 9.62
N ARG A 14 -4.65 -23.29 8.71
CA ARG A 14 -4.44 -23.13 7.25
C ARG A 14 -4.83 -21.73 6.76
N LYS A 15 -5.89 -21.15 7.30
CA LYS A 15 -6.32 -19.78 6.97
C LYS A 15 -5.30 -18.75 7.48
N GLN A 16 -4.79 -18.94 8.70
CA GLN A 16 -3.79 -18.05 9.31
C GLN A 16 -2.42 -18.12 8.62
N VAL A 17 -1.92 -19.30 8.27
CA VAL A 17 -0.68 -19.47 7.48
C VAL A 17 -0.84 -18.90 6.07
N ARG A 18 -2.01 -19.04 5.45
CA ARG A 18 -2.33 -18.42 4.14
C ARG A 18 -2.38 -16.89 4.24
N GLU A 19 -2.93 -16.36 5.32
CA GLU A 19 -2.99 -14.91 5.61
C GLU A 19 -1.60 -14.32 5.91
N GLU A 20 -0.79 -15.00 6.72
CA GLU A 20 0.60 -14.59 7.03
C GLU A 20 1.51 -14.69 5.82
N SER A 21 1.38 -15.77 5.03
CA SER A 21 2.11 -15.90 3.76
C SER A 21 1.62 -14.87 2.73
N ARG A 22 0.32 -14.47 2.75
CA ARG A 22 -0.21 -13.33 1.98
C ARG A 22 0.36 -11.99 2.45
N LYS A 23 0.63 -11.82 3.73
CA LYS A 23 1.25 -10.61 4.29
C LYS A 23 2.73 -10.52 3.90
N LEU A 24 3.49 -11.61 4.02
CA LEU A 24 4.89 -11.67 3.57
C LEU A 24 5.04 -11.50 2.04
N ARG A 25 4.09 -12.04 1.26
CA ARG A 25 4.07 -11.94 -0.21
C ARG A 25 3.87 -10.52 -0.75
N LYS A 26 3.51 -9.53 0.07
CA LYS A 26 3.12 -8.19 -0.41
C LYS A 26 4.19 -7.11 -0.27
N LYS A 27 5.44 -7.48 0.07
CA LYS A 27 6.56 -6.55 -0.06
C LYS A 27 6.89 -6.26 -1.52
N TYR A 28 6.76 -7.27 -2.37
CA TYR A 28 6.99 -7.15 -3.80
C TYR A 28 5.70 -7.43 -4.57
N LEU A 29 5.31 -6.52 -5.45
CA LEU A 29 4.15 -6.64 -6.31
C LEU A 29 4.59 -6.87 -7.76
N ARG A 30 3.90 -7.73 -8.50
CA ARG A 30 4.02 -7.75 -9.96
C ARG A 30 3.18 -6.65 -10.58
N TYR A 31 3.49 -6.28 -11.83
CA TYR A 31 2.79 -5.20 -12.53
C TYR A 31 1.25 -5.34 -12.50
N LYS A 32 0.69 -6.54 -12.76
CA LYS A 32 -0.76 -6.78 -12.72
C LYS A 32 -1.37 -6.56 -11.34
N GLU A 33 -0.64 -6.91 -10.28
CA GLU A 33 -1.13 -6.74 -8.91
C GLU A 33 -1.04 -5.28 -8.47
N ALA A 34 0.06 -4.61 -8.83
CA ALA A 34 0.25 -3.20 -8.54
C ALA A 34 -0.75 -2.30 -9.30
N GLU A 35 -1.13 -2.66 -10.53
CA GLU A 35 -2.23 -2.00 -11.25
C GLU A 35 -3.54 -2.03 -10.46
N ILE A 36 -3.87 -3.15 -9.82
CA ILE A 36 -5.08 -3.28 -8.99
C ILE A 36 -4.94 -2.50 -7.68
N VAL A 37 -3.78 -2.61 -7.01
CA VAL A 37 -3.54 -1.98 -5.71
C VAL A 37 -3.55 -0.46 -5.80
N TYR A 38 -2.86 0.10 -6.78
CA TYR A 38 -2.73 1.55 -6.94
C TYR A 38 -3.75 2.14 -7.90
N SER A 39 -4.47 1.31 -8.66
CA SER A 39 -5.38 1.77 -9.73
C SER A 39 -4.67 2.67 -10.75
N ILE A 40 -3.40 2.37 -11.04
CA ILE A 40 -2.55 3.08 -12.01
C ILE A 40 -2.34 2.19 -13.23
N GLN A 41 -2.35 2.77 -14.43
CA GLN A 41 -2.05 2.05 -15.67
C GLN A 41 -0.62 1.50 -15.71
N HIS A 42 -0.47 0.31 -16.30
CA HIS A 42 0.80 -0.41 -16.46
C HIS A 42 2.01 0.49 -16.78
N LYS A 43 1.91 1.22 -17.90
CA LYS A 43 3.02 2.03 -18.41
C LYS A 43 3.44 3.11 -17.40
N LYS A 44 2.46 3.80 -16.80
CA LYS A 44 2.72 4.88 -15.85
C LYS A 44 3.25 4.34 -14.52
N LEU A 45 2.74 3.19 -14.08
CA LEU A 45 3.22 2.51 -12.88
C LEU A 45 4.70 2.13 -13.03
N LEU A 46 5.11 1.58 -14.17
CA LEU A 46 6.51 1.24 -14.43
C LEU A 46 7.41 2.47 -14.45
N GLU A 47 7.00 3.56 -15.10
CA GLU A 47 7.75 4.82 -15.08
C GLU A 47 7.95 5.33 -13.64
N LEU A 48 6.87 5.40 -12.85
CA LEU A 48 6.95 5.87 -11.47
C LEU A 48 7.79 4.94 -10.57
N ALA A 49 7.72 3.63 -10.80
CA ALA A 49 8.51 2.66 -10.03
C ALA A 49 9.99 2.71 -10.40
N ASP A 50 10.32 3.05 -11.65
CA ASP A 50 11.69 3.27 -12.12
C ASP A 50 12.25 4.57 -11.51
N ASP A 51 11.47 5.66 -11.56
CA ASP A 51 11.81 6.95 -10.93
C ASP A 51 12.03 6.81 -9.41
N ALA A 52 11.21 5.99 -8.74
CA ALA A 52 11.31 5.70 -7.32
C ALA A 52 12.49 4.77 -6.96
N GLY A 53 13.11 4.10 -7.93
CA GLY A 53 14.09 3.04 -7.67
C GLY A 53 13.48 1.78 -7.02
N ALA A 54 12.17 1.59 -7.16
CA ALA A 54 11.43 0.46 -6.58
C ALA A 54 11.35 -0.75 -7.52
N LEU A 55 11.89 -0.66 -8.74
CA LEU A 55 11.80 -1.68 -9.78
C LEU A 55 12.94 -2.72 -9.69
N TYR A 56 12.57 -4.00 -9.63
CA TYR A 56 13.49 -5.14 -9.64
C TYR A 56 13.24 -6.00 -10.87
N ARG A 57 14.30 -6.34 -11.60
CA ARG A 57 14.24 -7.23 -12.77
C ARG A 57 14.98 -8.53 -12.46
N ILE A 58 14.27 -9.64 -12.46
CA ILE A 58 14.82 -10.97 -12.16
C ILE A 58 14.23 -11.97 -13.17
N ASP A 59 15.07 -12.62 -13.97
CA ASP A 59 14.68 -13.70 -14.89
C ASP A 59 13.44 -13.40 -15.75
N GLY A 60 13.35 -12.17 -16.28
CA GLY A 60 12.22 -11.71 -17.11
C GLY A 60 10.97 -11.30 -16.31
N TYR A 61 10.99 -11.40 -14.99
CA TYR A 61 9.97 -10.85 -14.11
C TYR A 61 10.31 -9.43 -13.67
N VAL A 62 9.27 -8.61 -13.57
CA VAL A 62 9.33 -7.26 -12.99
C VAL A 62 8.59 -7.28 -11.65
N LEU A 63 9.31 -6.93 -10.59
CA LEU A 63 8.81 -6.83 -9.23
C LEU A 63 8.96 -5.38 -8.76
N ILE A 64 7.96 -4.90 -8.03
CA ILE A 64 7.92 -3.53 -7.50
C ILE A 64 7.94 -3.64 -5.99
N ASN A 65 8.95 -3.04 -5.34
CA ASN A 65 9.01 -2.96 -3.89
C ASN A 65 8.03 -1.90 -3.39
N ARG A 66 7.04 -2.36 -2.65
CA ARG A 66 5.90 -1.57 -2.21
C ARG A 66 6.29 -0.47 -1.22
N ASP A 67 7.20 -0.77 -0.30
CA ASP A 67 7.59 0.17 0.77
C ASP A 67 8.27 1.41 0.17
N ILE A 68 9.21 1.19 -0.77
CA ILE A 68 9.93 2.25 -1.48
C ILE A 68 8.97 3.06 -2.36
N PHE A 69 8.04 2.38 -3.03
CA PHE A 69 7.08 3.04 -3.91
C PHE A 69 6.06 3.87 -3.12
N ASP A 70 5.58 3.39 -1.97
CA ASP A 70 4.67 4.11 -1.09
C ASP A 70 5.35 5.38 -0.52
N GLU A 71 6.63 5.31 -0.13
CA GLU A 71 7.42 6.48 0.28
C GLU A 71 7.55 7.53 -0.85
N TYR A 72 7.77 7.08 -2.08
CA TYR A 72 7.83 7.97 -3.23
C TYR A 72 6.49 8.69 -3.47
N LEU A 73 5.37 7.98 -3.37
CA LEU A 73 4.04 8.58 -3.52
C LEU A 73 3.74 9.63 -2.45
N GLU A 74 4.19 9.41 -1.21
CA GLU A 74 3.98 10.35 -0.10
C GLU A 74 4.64 11.71 -0.37
N GLN A 75 5.70 11.77 -1.17
CA GLN A 75 6.35 13.03 -1.57
C GLN A 75 5.44 13.92 -2.45
N PHE A 76 4.52 13.31 -3.20
CA PHE A 76 3.55 14.02 -4.03
C PHE A 76 2.26 14.36 -3.29
N ARG A 77 2.17 14.02 -1.99
CA ARG A 77 1.00 14.31 -1.18
C ARG A 77 0.77 15.81 -1.08
N GLN A 78 -0.36 16.26 -1.59
CA GLN A 78 -0.76 17.66 -1.47
C GLN A 78 -1.32 17.93 -0.07
N PRO A 79 -1.01 19.10 0.53
CA PRO A 79 -1.64 19.49 1.78
C PRO A 79 -3.15 19.63 1.58
N PRO A 80 -3.96 19.33 2.60
CA PRO A 80 -5.39 19.52 2.50
C PRO A 80 -5.66 20.99 2.18
N LYS A 81 -6.34 21.26 1.06
CA LYS A 81 -6.87 22.58 0.74
C LYS A 81 -8.01 22.88 1.72
N THR A 82 -7.67 23.15 2.98
CA THR A 82 -8.63 23.73 3.92
C THR A 82 -9.02 25.08 3.32
N LYS A 83 -10.27 25.21 2.88
CA LYS A 83 -10.80 26.52 2.52
C LYS A 83 -10.57 27.41 3.75
N GLY A 84 -9.88 28.53 3.53
CA GLY A 84 -9.17 29.28 4.56
C GLY A 84 -9.97 29.53 5.83
N LYS A 85 -9.24 29.61 6.95
CA LYS A 85 -9.80 30.07 8.23
C LYS A 85 -10.69 31.29 7.97
N ALA A 86 -11.98 31.17 8.29
CA ALA A 86 -12.87 32.31 8.32
C ALA A 86 -12.21 33.40 9.17
N ALA A 87 -11.97 34.56 8.57
CA ALA A 87 -11.41 35.71 9.27
C ALA A 87 -12.22 35.95 10.56
N PRO A 88 -11.57 36.24 11.70
CA PRO A 88 -12.30 36.54 12.91
C PRO A 88 -13.21 37.74 12.62
N LYS A 89 -14.53 37.56 12.76
CA LYS A 89 -15.49 38.68 12.75
C LYS A 89 -15.20 39.53 13.99
N ILE A 90 -14.31 40.50 13.85
CA ILE A 90 -14.15 41.57 14.84
C ILE A 90 -15.44 42.38 14.78
N SER A 91 -16.32 42.18 15.75
CA SER A 91 -17.53 42.99 15.93
C SER A 91 -17.13 44.40 16.38
N ARG A 92 -16.88 45.26 15.39
CA ARG A 92 -16.48 46.65 15.60
C ARG A 92 -17.68 47.56 15.91
N TRP A 93 -18.53 47.22 16.89
CA TRP A 93 -19.52 48.15 17.43
C TRP A 93 -19.79 47.83 18.90
N LYS A 94 -18.95 48.41 19.76
CA LYS A 94 -19.26 48.65 21.16
C LYS A 94 -18.85 50.09 21.49
N LYS A 95 -19.74 51.04 21.20
CA LYS A 95 -20.06 52.20 22.04
C LYS A 95 -21.21 53.00 21.42
#